data_AF-A0A3R7LI15-F1
#
_entry.id   AF-A0A3R7LI15-F1
#
_cell.length_a   1.000
_cell.length_b   1.000
_cell.length_c   1.000
_cell.angle_alpha   90.00
_cell.angle_beta   90.00
_cell.angle_gamma   90.00
#
_symmetry.space_group_name_H-M   'P 1'
#
loop_
_entity.id
_entity.type
_entity.pdbx_description
1 polymer ?
#
loop_
_entity_poly.entity_id
_entity_poly.type
_entity_poly.pdbx_seq_one_letter_code
_entity_poly.pdbx_strand_id
1 'polypeptide(L)'
;MVARLSHQVLRLYQEALEIAQKRISSSRNEFLDILAFVQLKANVFEALTFSHAASAVFDSTPGEGLWFVSQAEIYAKVVANHRDQARMKKKSIPFRGDDLIQNCCDIVRKNFERVTRINSLVHRVKPADGPLPLPPAYELAQMKQVQLPAKFPHQVTQPPASLTSADGGNKASD
;
A
#
# COMPACT_ATOMS: atom_id res chain seq x y z
N MET A 1 7.67 -16.38 0.19
CA MET A 1 8.12 -15.02 -0.20
C MET A 1 6.94 -14.11 -0.55
N VAL A 2 6.05 -14.51 -1.46
CA VAL A 2 4.88 -13.70 -1.90
C VAL A 2 4.03 -13.17 -0.74
N ALA A 3 3.67 -14.01 0.25
CA ALA A 3 2.87 -13.58 1.40
C ALA A 3 3.50 -12.42 2.20
N ARG A 4 4.83 -12.44 2.38
CA ARG A 4 5.57 -11.38 3.08
C ARG A 4 5.61 -10.07 2.30
N LEU A 5 5.69 -10.17 0.97
CA LEU A 5 5.62 -9.01 0.08
C LEU A 5 4.21 -8.41 0.05
N SER A 6 3.16 -9.25 -0.03
CA SER A 6 1.78 -8.77 0.07
C SER A 6 1.51 -8.08 1.40
N HIS A 7 2.03 -8.63 2.50
CA HIS A 7 1.94 -7.98 3.80
C HIS A 7 2.65 -6.62 3.83
N GLN A 8 3.83 -6.50 3.21
CA GLN A 8 4.49 -5.20 3.09
C GLN A 8 3.65 -4.19 2.30
N VAL A 9 3.04 -4.61 1.19
CA VAL A 9 2.17 -3.74 0.39
C VAL A 9 0.93 -3.31 1.19
N LEU A 10 0.31 -4.23 1.94
CA LEU A 10 -0.79 -3.91 2.85
C LEU A 10 -0.39 -2.84 3.87
N ARG A 11 0.76 -3.00 4.54
CA ARG A 11 1.26 -2.04 5.52
C ARG A 11 1.43 -0.65 4.92
N LEU A 12 2.01 -0.56 3.73
CA LEU A 12 2.21 0.72 3.04
C LEU A 12 0.88 1.41 2.70
N TYR A 13 -0.15 0.67 2.25
CA TYR A 13 -1.46 1.26 1.98
C TYR A 13 -2.22 1.64 3.25
N GLN A 14 -2.10 0.87 4.34
CA GLN A 14 -2.68 1.22 5.63
C GLN A 14 -2.04 2.48 6.22
N GLU A 15 -0.72 2.60 6.15
CA GLU A 15 0.01 3.80 6.57
C GLU A 15 -0.38 5.02 5.72
N ALA A 16 -0.44 4.86 4.39
CA ALA A 16 -0.88 5.93 3.49
C ALA A 16 -2.32 6.39 3.80
N LEU A 17 -3.22 5.45 4.08
CA LEU A 17 -4.60 5.74 4.45
C LEU A 17 -4.66 6.53 5.78
N GLU A 18 -3.92 6.07 6.79
CA GLU A 18 -3.86 6.73 8.09
C GLU A 18 -3.37 8.17 7.97
N ILE A 19 -2.29 8.39 7.21
CA ILE A 19 -1.75 9.73 6.95
C ILE A 19 -2.79 10.58 6.22
N ALA A 20 -3.39 10.05 5.14
CA ALA A 20 -4.34 10.80 4.33
C ALA A 20 -5.58 11.21 5.13
N GLN A 21 -6.12 10.34 5.97
CA GLN A 21 -7.32 10.63 6.76
C GLN A 21 -7.05 11.55 7.96
N LYS A 22 -5.88 11.44 8.61
CA LYS A 22 -5.58 12.19 9.83
C LYS A 22 -4.87 13.52 9.59
N ARG A 23 -4.08 13.63 8.50
CA ARG A 23 -3.14 14.75 8.30
C ARG A 23 -3.47 15.63 7.09
N ILE A 24 -4.34 15.19 6.20
CA ILE A 24 -4.67 15.94 4.98
C ILE A 24 -6.13 16.39 5.03
N SER A 25 -6.34 17.70 5.17
CA SER A 25 -7.67 18.31 5.08
C SER A 25 -7.91 18.82 3.66
N SER A 26 -8.41 17.94 2.79
CA SER A 26 -8.80 18.31 1.42
C SER A 26 -10.18 17.76 1.09
N SER A 27 -11.05 18.62 0.54
CA SER A 27 -12.38 18.28 0.04
C SER A 27 -12.43 18.19 -1.49
N ARG A 28 -11.27 18.27 -2.16
CA ARG A 28 -11.17 18.15 -3.62
C ARG A 28 -11.52 16.74 -4.07
N ASN A 29 -12.32 16.62 -5.14
CA ASN A 29 -12.79 15.33 -5.64
C ASN A 29 -11.63 14.38 -6.00
N GLU A 30 -10.55 14.92 -6.56
CA GLU A 30 -9.36 14.15 -6.93
C GLU A 30 -8.70 13.51 -5.71
N PHE A 31 -8.67 14.23 -4.58
CA PHE A 31 -8.14 13.69 -3.34
C PHE A 31 -9.05 12.60 -2.78
N LEU A 32 -10.37 12.79 -2.83
CA LEU A 32 -11.35 11.79 -2.40
C LEU A 32 -11.28 10.51 -3.25
N ASP A 33 -11.06 10.65 -4.56
CA ASP A 33 -10.89 9.51 -5.48
C ASP A 33 -9.60 8.74 -5.18
N ILE A 34 -8.49 9.44 -4.93
CA ILE A 34 -7.23 8.81 -4.50
C ILE A 34 -7.43 8.09 -3.17
N LEU A 35 -8.07 8.73 -2.19
CA LEU A 35 -8.32 8.13 -0.88
C LEU A 35 -9.19 6.87 -0.99
N ALA A 36 -10.26 6.93 -1.79
CA ALA A 36 -11.11 5.78 -2.06
C ALA A 36 -10.33 4.63 -2.73
N PHE A 37 -9.44 4.95 -3.68
CA PHE A 37 -8.63 3.96 -4.35
C PHE A 37 -7.56 3.34 -3.43
N VAL A 38 -6.94 4.13 -2.56
CA VAL A 38 -6.02 3.65 -1.52
C VAL A 38 -6.73 2.70 -0.57
N GLN A 39 -7.95 3.05 -0.12
CA GLN A 39 -8.77 2.17 0.71
C GLN A 39 -9.11 0.86 0.00
N LEU A 40 -9.49 0.92 -1.28
CA LEU A 40 -9.76 -0.28 -2.07
C LEU A 40 -8.51 -1.18 -2.13
N LYS A 41 -7.34 -0.61 -2.40
CA LYS A 41 -6.09 -1.36 -2.44
C LYS A 41 -5.69 -1.96 -1.10
N ALA A 42 -5.87 -1.24 0.01
CA ALA A 42 -5.66 -1.79 1.34
C ALA A 42 -6.50 -3.06 1.56
N ASN A 43 -7.81 -2.97 1.28
CA ASN A 43 -8.73 -4.12 1.43
C ASN A 43 -8.36 -5.29 0.51
N VAL A 44 -7.97 -5.01 -0.74
CA VAL A 44 -7.51 -6.02 -1.70
C VAL A 44 -6.26 -6.73 -1.19
N PHE A 45 -5.23 -5.97 -0.77
CA PHE A 45 -3.99 -6.55 -0.27
C PHE A 45 -4.17 -7.24 1.07
N GLU A 46 -5.17 -6.87 1.87
CA GLU A 46 -5.53 -7.61 3.08
C GLU A 46 -6.01 -9.03 2.71
N ALA A 47 -7.02 -9.14 1.83
CA ALA A 47 -7.52 -10.42 1.35
C ALA A 47 -6.43 -11.28 0.68
N LEU A 48 -5.61 -10.66 -0.18
CA LEU A 48 -4.51 -11.34 -0.86
C LEU A 48 -3.40 -11.79 0.10
N THR A 49 -3.09 -11.01 1.13
CA THR A 49 -2.08 -11.38 2.13
C THR A 49 -2.49 -12.64 2.87
N PHE A 50 -3.74 -12.72 3.33
CA PHE A 50 -4.30 -13.91 3.94
C PHE A 50 -4.31 -15.11 2.98
N SER A 51 -4.69 -14.89 1.71
CA SER A 51 -4.69 -15.96 0.69
C SER A 51 -3.28 -16.51 0.45
N HIS A 52 -2.29 -15.63 0.27
CA HIS A 52 -0.91 -16.05 0.06
C HIS A 52 -0.30 -16.69 1.31
N ALA A 53 -0.66 -16.22 2.51
CA ALA A 53 -0.25 -16.85 3.76
C ALA A 53 -0.78 -18.29 3.84
N ALA A 54 -2.07 -18.49 3.52
CA ALA A 54 -2.65 -19.83 3.45
C ALA A 54 -1.87 -20.74 2.51
N SER A 55 -1.59 -20.30 1.28
CA SER A 55 -0.83 -21.11 0.32
C SER A 55 0.60 -21.42 0.77
N ALA A 56 1.21 -20.55 1.58
CA ALA A 56 2.59 -20.71 2.04
C ALA A 56 2.74 -21.71 3.19
N VAL A 57 1.71 -21.83 4.04
CA VAL A 57 1.78 -22.66 5.25
C VAL A 57 0.98 -23.95 5.13
N PHE A 58 0.03 -24.04 4.20
CA PHE A 58 -0.93 -25.15 4.17
C PHE A 58 -0.29 -26.53 4.06
N ASP A 59 0.80 -26.68 3.30
CA ASP A 59 1.44 -27.99 3.13
C ASP A 59 2.14 -28.47 4.42
N SER A 60 2.61 -27.54 5.27
CA SER A 60 3.29 -27.83 6.55
C SER A 60 2.34 -27.82 7.75
N THR A 61 1.40 -26.88 7.78
CA THR A 61 0.44 -26.64 8.86
C THR A 61 -0.96 -26.43 8.27
N PRO A 62 -1.64 -27.51 7.82
CA PRO A 62 -2.91 -27.40 7.10
C PRO A 62 -4.02 -26.70 7.88
N GLY A 63 -4.04 -26.86 9.22
CA GLY A 63 -5.01 -26.18 10.09
C GLY A 63 -4.84 -24.65 10.07
N GLU A 64 -3.61 -24.16 10.07
CA GLU A 64 -3.33 -22.73 9.92
C GLU A 64 -3.69 -22.24 8.52
N GLY A 65 -3.38 -23.03 7.48
CA GLY A 65 -3.75 -22.71 6.10
C GLY A 65 -5.26 -22.57 5.92
N LEU A 66 -6.06 -23.44 6.55
CA LEU A 66 -7.52 -23.33 6.57
C LEU A 66 -8.00 -22.07 7.31
N TRP A 67 -7.35 -21.72 8.43
CA TRP A 67 -7.68 -20.49 9.14
C TRP A 67 -7.40 -19.26 8.25
N PHE A 68 -6.19 -19.15 7.68
CA PHE A 68 -5.83 -18.03 6.81
C PHE A 68 -6.75 -17.92 5.58
N VAL A 69 -7.11 -19.04 4.94
CA VAL A 69 -7.98 -18.98 3.75
C VAL A 69 -9.41 -18.57 4.11
N SER A 70 -9.89 -18.91 5.31
CA SER A 70 -11.19 -18.44 5.80
C SER A 70 -11.20 -16.92 6.01
N GLN A 71 -10.12 -16.35 6.56
CA GLN A 71 -9.96 -14.90 6.69
C GLN A 71 -9.89 -14.23 5.31
N ALA A 72 -9.14 -14.81 4.37
CA ALA A 72 -9.08 -14.31 3.00
C ALA A 72 -10.48 -14.20 2.36
N GLU A 73 -11.35 -15.18 2.59
CA GLU A 73 -12.73 -15.16 2.09
C GLU A 73 -13.56 -14.03 2.73
N ILE A 74 -13.43 -13.83 4.05
CA ILE A 74 -14.11 -12.73 4.76
C ILE A 74 -13.72 -11.38 4.16
N TYR A 75 -12.42 -11.14 3.98
CA TYR A 75 -11.94 -9.88 3.39
C TYR A 75 -12.28 -9.76 1.90
N ALA A 76 -12.32 -10.85 1.15
CA ALA A 76 -12.77 -10.82 -0.25
C ALA A 76 -14.25 -10.41 -0.38
N LYS A 77 -15.11 -10.72 0.60
CA LYS A 77 -16.49 -10.20 0.65
C LYS A 77 -16.52 -8.69 0.88
N VAL A 78 -15.62 -8.16 1.71
CA VAL A 78 -15.45 -6.70 1.88
C VAL A 78 -15.01 -6.06 0.56
N VAL A 79 -14.08 -6.67 -0.16
CA VAL A 79 -13.62 -6.21 -1.48
C VAL A 79 -14.78 -6.23 -2.51
N ALA A 80 -15.55 -7.32 -2.57
CA ALA A 80 -16.69 -7.45 -3.46
C ALA A 80 -17.78 -6.40 -3.17
N ASN A 81 -17.99 -6.03 -1.91
CA ASN A 81 -18.96 -5.00 -1.51
C ASN A 81 -18.66 -3.63 -2.14
N HIS A 82 -17.40 -3.31 -2.49
CA HIS A 82 -17.08 -2.07 -3.22
C HIS A 82 -17.78 -2.03 -4.59
N ARG A 83 -17.81 -3.16 -5.29
CA ARG A 83 -18.51 -3.30 -6.58
C ARG A 83 -20.02 -3.19 -6.41
N ASP A 84 -20.57 -3.80 -5.37
CA ASP A 84 -22.01 -3.76 -5.12
C ASP A 84 -22.47 -2.34 -4.74
N GLN A 85 -21.68 -1.63 -3.93
CA GLN A 85 -21.92 -0.22 -3.63
C GLN A 85 -21.81 0.67 -4.86
N ALA A 86 -20.86 0.40 -5.76
CA ALA A 86 -20.72 1.14 -7.02
C ALA A 86 -21.97 1.00 -7.90
N ARG A 87 -22.48 -0.24 -8.03
CA ARG A 87 -23.69 -0.56 -8.79
C ARG A 87 -24.95 0.08 -8.19
N MET A 88 -25.13 0.01 -6.88
CA MET A 88 -26.35 0.51 -6.22
C MET A 88 -26.36 2.02 -6.02
N LYS A 89 -25.21 2.63 -5.71
CA LYS A 89 -25.14 4.05 -5.33
C LYS A 89 -24.69 4.98 -6.46
N LYS A 90 -24.61 4.48 -7.71
CA LYS A 90 -24.01 5.19 -8.88
C LYS A 90 -22.62 5.79 -8.57
N LYS A 91 -21.88 5.19 -7.64
CA LYS A 91 -20.51 5.61 -7.35
C LYS A 91 -19.58 4.94 -8.35
N SER A 92 -18.74 5.74 -9.02
CA SER A 92 -17.73 5.21 -9.93
C SER A 92 -16.57 4.62 -9.12
N ILE A 93 -16.06 3.46 -9.53
CA ILE A 93 -14.81 2.92 -8.98
C ILE A 93 -13.66 3.55 -9.76
N PRO A 94 -12.80 4.35 -9.09
CA PRO A 94 -11.76 5.07 -9.80
C PRO A 94 -10.65 4.13 -10.29
N PHE A 95 -9.91 4.57 -11.32
CA PHE A 95 -8.67 3.93 -11.81
C PHE A 95 -8.75 2.43 -12.16
N ARG A 96 -9.84 1.98 -12.80
CA ARG A 96 -10.07 0.56 -13.15
C ARG A 96 -10.07 -0.38 -11.93
N GLY A 97 -10.53 0.09 -10.78
CA GLY A 97 -10.62 -0.74 -9.58
C GLY A 97 -11.53 -1.98 -9.73
N ASP A 98 -12.45 -2.01 -10.70
CA ASP A 98 -13.25 -3.18 -11.03
C ASP A 98 -12.40 -4.41 -11.39
N ASP A 99 -11.37 -4.22 -12.24
CA ASP A 99 -10.46 -5.30 -12.63
C ASP A 99 -9.67 -5.80 -11.41
N LEU A 100 -9.28 -4.88 -10.52
CA LEU A 100 -8.57 -5.21 -9.28
C LEU A 100 -9.44 -6.03 -8.32
N ILE A 101 -10.70 -5.63 -8.14
CA ILE A 101 -11.70 -6.35 -7.34
C ILE A 101 -11.89 -7.75 -7.90
N GLN A 102 -12.13 -7.87 -9.21
CA GLN A 102 -12.39 -9.14 -9.85
C GLN A 102 -11.18 -10.10 -9.72
N ASN A 103 -9.97 -9.61 -10.00
CA ASN A 103 -8.74 -10.39 -9.84
C ASN A 103 -8.54 -10.86 -8.39
N CYS A 104 -8.77 -9.97 -7.42
CA CYS A 104 -8.68 -10.33 -6.00
C CYS A 104 -9.66 -11.45 -5.64
N CYS A 105 -10.94 -11.30 -6.01
CA CYS A 105 -11.97 -12.29 -5.73
C CYS A 105 -11.66 -13.64 -6.39
N ASP A 106 -11.16 -13.65 -7.63
CA ASP A 106 -10.85 -14.88 -8.35
C ASP A 106 -9.63 -15.61 -7.76
N ILE A 107 -8.60 -14.88 -7.35
CA ILE A 107 -7.43 -15.47 -6.67
C ILE A 107 -7.85 -16.11 -5.34
N VAL A 108 -8.61 -15.37 -4.52
CA VAL A 108 -9.08 -15.87 -3.22
C VAL A 108 -9.98 -17.09 -3.40
N ARG A 109 -10.96 -17.04 -4.31
CA ARG A 109 -11.88 -18.16 -4.58
C ARG A 109 -11.12 -19.42 -5.00
N LYS A 110 -10.22 -19.31 -5.99
CA LYS A 110 -9.42 -20.44 -6.47
C LYS A 110 -8.57 -21.05 -5.35
N ASN A 111 -7.96 -20.22 -4.51
CA ASN A 111 -7.13 -20.72 -3.41
C ASN A 111 -7.98 -21.37 -2.30
N PHE A 112 -9.14 -20.80 -1.98
CA PHE A 112 -10.12 -21.38 -1.06
C PHE A 112 -10.55 -22.77 -1.52
N GLU A 113 -10.98 -22.91 -2.78
CA GLU A 113 -11.36 -24.19 -3.37
C GLU A 113 -10.20 -25.20 -3.35
N ARG A 114 -8.98 -24.76 -3.68
CA ARG A 114 -7.78 -25.60 -3.63
C ARG A 114 -7.52 -26.14 -2.22
N VAL A 115 -7.41 -25.25 -1.24
CA VAL A 115 -7.08 -25.57 0.16
C VAL A 115 -8.15 -26.48 0.77
N THR A 116 -9.43 -26.15 0.59
CA THR A 116 -10.53 -26.94 1.13
C THR A 116 -10.62 -28.33 0.49
N ARG A 117 -10.43 -28.44 -0.83
CA ARG A 117 -10.43 -29.73 -1.54
C ARG A 117 -9.25 -30.62 -1.13
N ILE A 118 -8.04 -30.06 -1.05
CA ILE A 118 -6.87 -30.86 -0.61
C ILE A 118 -7.06 -31.28 0.85
N ASN A 119 -7.58 -30.40 1.72
CA ASN A 119 -7.84 -30.77 3.10
C ASN A 119 -8.86 -31.90 3.21
N SER A 120 -9.97 -31.87 2.47
CA SER A 120 -10.99 -32.92 2.56
C SER A 120 -10.49 -34.28 2.06
N LEU A 121 -9.57 -34.30 1.10
CA LEU A 121 -9.04 -35.52 0.51
C LEU A 121 -7.83 -36.08 1.28
N VAL A 122 -6.91 -35.20 1.70
CA VAL A 122 -5.57 -35.56 2.21
C VAL A 122 -5.45 -35.35 3.71
N HIS A 123 -5.51 -34.11 4.18
CA HIS A 123 -5.12 -33.77 5.56
C HIS A 123 -6.22 -34.04 6.60
N ARG A 124 -7.47 -33.79 6.23
CA ARG A 124 -8.68 -33.98 7.05
C ARG A 124 -8.62 -33.33 8.43
N VAL A 125 -8.00 -32.15 8.51
CA VAL A 125 -7.90 -31.40 9.77
C VAL A 125 -8.96 -30.31 9.86
N LYS A 126 -9.20 -29.84 11.09
CA LYS A 126 -9.99 -28.65 11.36
C LYS A 126 -9.13 -27.38 11.22
N PRO A 127 -9.73 -26.21 10.95
CA PRO A 127 -9.02 -24.94 11.06
C PRO A 127 -8.41 -24.76 12.45
N ALA A 128 -7.24 -24.15 12.52
CA ALA A 128 -6.61 -23.76 13.78
C ALA A 128 -7.42 -22.66 14.49
N ASP A 129 -7.29 -22.59 15.81
CA ASP A 129 -7.86 -21.51 16.61
C ASP A 129 -7.04 -20.23 16.41
N GLY A 130 -7.72 -19.13 16.08
CA GLY A 130 -7.08 -17.84 15.80
C GLY A 130 -7.22 -16.83 16.95
N PRO A 131 -6.64 -15.62 16.80
CA PRO A 131 -5.98 -15.11 15.59
C PRO A 131 -4.54 -15.59 15.41
N LEU A 132 -4.17 -15.97 14.19
CA LEU A 132 -2.79 -16.34 13.84
C LEU A 132 -2.02 -15.13 13.30
N PRO A 133 -0.73 -14.98 13.64
CA PRO A 133 0.08 -13.88 13.13
C PRO A 133 0.33 -14.05 11.63
N LEU A 134 0.19 -12.96 10.88
CA LEU A 134 0.61 -12.93 9.48
C LEU A 134 2.14 -13.10 9.37
N PRO A 135 2.64 -13.69 8.28
CA PRO A 135 4.07 -13.82 8.05
C PRO A 135 4.72 -12.42 8.03
N PRO A 136 5.93 -12.25 8.59
CA PRO A 136 6.54 -10.93 8.77
C PRO A 136 6.72 -10.24 7.43
N ALA A 137 6.32 -8.97 7.36
CA ALA A 137 6.46 -8.15 6.16
C ALA A 137 7.93 -8.10 5.70
N TYR A 138 8.13 -8.00 4.39
CA TYR A 138 9.47 -7.96 3.80
C TYR A 138 9.60 -6.77 2.86
N GLU A 139 10.51 -5.86 3.18
CA GLU A 139 10.75 -4.63 2.44
C GLU A 139 11.76 -4.85 1.32
N LEU A 140 11.35 -4.52 0.09
CA LEU A 140 12.20 -4.55 -1.09
C LEU A 140 12.37 -3.18 -1.73
N ALA A 141 11.33 -2.33 -1.68
CA ALA A 141 11.36 -1.01 -2.26
C ALA A 141 11.99 -0.02 -1.29
N GLN A 142 13.08 0.62 -1.68
CA GLN A 142 13.74 1.66 -0.92
C GLN A 142 13.55 3.02 -1.60
N MET A 143 13.31 4.06 -0.80
CA MET A 143 13.23 5.42 -1.30
C MET A 143 14.62 5.84 -1.82
N LYS A 144 14.71 6.17 -3.11
CA LYS A 144 15.93 6.77 -3.66
C LYS A 144 16.10 8.18 -3.08
N GLN A 145 17.24 8.44 -2.45
CA GLN A 145 17.55 9.79 -1.98
C GLN A 145 17.74 10.70 -3.19
N VAL A 146 16.85 11.67 -3.35
CA VAL A 146 16.96 12.72 -4.37
C VAL A 146 17.43 13.99 -3.67
N GLN A 147 18.63 14.44 -4.00
CA GLN A 147 19.13 15.74 -3.55
C GLN A 147 18.83 16.76 -4.63
N LEU A 148 18.29 17.91 -4.24
CA LEU A 148 18.15 19.04 -5.14
C LEU A 148 19.57 19.54 -5.50
N PRO A 149 19.83 19.90 -6.78
CA PRO A 149 21.10 20.52 -7.14
C PRO A 149 21.38 21.74 -6.27
N ALA A 150 22.60 21.87 -5.75
CA ALA A 150 23.01 23.00 -4.92
C ALA A 150 22.88 24.37 -5.62
N LYS A 151 22.82 24.37 -6.96
CA LYS A 151 22.54 25.55 -7.79
C LYS A 151 21.54 25.14 -8.88
N PHE A 152 20.44 25.87 -8.99
CA PHE A 152 19.56 25.74 -10.14
C PHE A 152 20.31 26.23 -11.39
N PRO A 153 20.21 25.56 -12.56
CA PRO A 153 20.93 25.93 -13.79
C PRO A 153 20.70 27.37 -14.28
N HIS A 154 19.69 28.06 -13.75
CA HIS A 154 19.34 29.44 -14.09
C HIS A 154 19.87 30.49 -13.12
N GLN A 155 20.56 30.11 -12.05
CA GLN A 155 21.24 31.04 -11.15
C GLN A 155 22.72 31.16 -11.55
N VAL A 156 22.97 31.86 -12.66
CA VAL A 156 24.25 32.54 -12.86
C VAL A 156 24.20 33.79 -11.99
N THR A 157 24.45 33.63 -10.69
CA THR A 157 24.78 34.78 -9.85
C THR A 157 26.14 35.28 -10.31
N GLN A 158 26.15 36.40 -11.04
CA GLN A 158 27.36 37.19 -11.19
C GLN A 158 27.93 37.42 -9.77
N PRO A 159 29.25 37.22 -9.56
CA PRO A 159 29.85 37.57 -8.29
C PRO A 159 29.63 39.07 -8.04
N PRO A 160 29.30 39.50 -6.82
CA PRO A 160 29.21 40.92 -6.51
C PRO A 160 30.55 41.57 -6.85
N ALA A 161 30.51 42.65 -7.61
CA ALA A 161 31.69 43.42 -7.95
C ALA A 161 32.46 43.75 -6.66
N SER A 162 33.73 43.38 -6.61
CA SER A 162 34.62 43.75 -5.52
C SER A 162 34.68 45.28 -5.45
N LEU A 163 34.11 45.85 -4.39
CA LEU A 163 34.36 47.24 -4.03
C LEU A 163 35.84 47.35 -3.68
N THR A 164 36.63 47.88 -4.62
CA THR A 164 37.99 48.33 -4.38
C THR A 164 37.91 49.41 -3.31
N SER A 165 38.46 49.12 -2.13
CA SER A 165 38.73 50.09 -1.08
C SER A 165 39.69 51.14 -1.62
N ALA A 166 39.18 52.35 -1.89
CA ALA A 166 40.01 53.52 -2.11
C ALA A 166 40.60 53.93 -0.76
N ASP A 167 41.87 53.56 -0.58
CA ASP A 167 42.74 54.06 0.46
C ASP A 167 43.18 55.49 0.08
N GLY A 168 43.12 56.44 1.01
CA GLY A 168 43.75 57.75 0.78
C GLY A 168 43.14 58.94 1.51
N GLY A 169 43.67 59.24 2.70
CA GLY A 169 44.14 60.60 2.97
C GLY A 169 43.26 61.51 3.84
N ASN A 170 43.49 61.43 5.15
CA ASN A 170 43.24 62.50 6.12
C ASN A 170 43.99 63.79 5.71
N LYS A 171 43.35 64.97 5.77
CA LYS A 171 43.95 66.20 6.36
C LYS A 171 42.92 67.33 6.51
N ALA A 172 42.89 67.85 7.73
CA ALA A 172 42.22 69.06 8.15
C ALA A 172 42.94 70.32 7.65
N SER A 173 42.19 71.38 7.33
CA SER A 173 42.58 72.78 7.53
C SER A 173 41.33 73.67 7.49
N ASP A 174 41.30 74.62 8.41
CA ASP A 174 40.54 75.88 8.35
C ASP A 174 40.93 76.71 7.10
#